data_AF-A0A1B6M3U3-F1
#
_entry.id   AF-A0A1B6M3U3-F1
#
_cell.length_a   1.000
_cell.length_b   1.000
_cell.length_c   1.000
_cell.angle_alpha   90.00
_cell.angle_beta   90.00
_cell.angle_gamma   90.00
#
_symmetry.space_group_name_H-M   'P 1'
#
loop_
_entity.id
_entity.type
_entity.pdbx_description
1 polymer ?
#
loop_
_entity_poly.entity_id
_entity_poly.type
_entity_poly.pdbx_seq_one_letter_code
_entity_poly.pdbx_strand_id
1 'polypeptide(L)'
;STLIIVTSDHGHSLAINGNPPRGNNILGISETSRDDGMPFTTLLYATGARSNYQFEEKNGKVMRKDPSEEDTTRFGYYQQAVVVTDEALHDGGDVPVYAMGPQAHLFHRVHEQTYVAHVIAYAAKIGHFAPNTASFKTFSFSIVLLSLTLLLWK
;
A
#
# COMPACT_ATOMS: atom_id res chain seq x y z
N SER A 1 2.27 -0.95 -24.60
CA SER A 1 1.81 0.09 -23.65
C SER A 1 1.64 -0.56 -22.28
N THR A 2 2.27 -0.04 -21.23
CA THR A 2 2.38 -0.72 -19.92
C THR A 2 1.74 0.13 -18.83
N LEU A 3 0.87 -0.46 -18.01
CA LEU A 3 0.35 0.13 -16.78
C LEU A 3 1.19 -0.37 -15.60
N ILE A 4 1.79 0.55 -14.85
CA ILE A 4 2.55 0.27 -13.62
C ILE A 4 1.74 0.82 -12.46
N ILE A 5 1.49 -0.03 -11.45
CA ILE A 5 0.77 0.32 -10.23
C ILE A 5 1.64 -0.05 -9.04
N VAL A 6 1.71 0.83 -8.04
CA VAL A 6 2.36 0.61 -6.75
C VAL A 6 1.34 0.91 -5.66
N THR A 7 1.10 -0.05 -4.79
CA THR A 7 0.21 0.06 -3.61
C THR A 7 0.73 -0.83 -2.50
N SER A 8 0.17 -0.70 -1.31
CA SER A 8 0.30 -1.70 -0.24
C SER A 8 -0.99 -2.50 -0.10
N ASP A 9 -0.92 -3.66 0.55
CA ASP A 9 -2.08 -4.42 0.99
C ASP A 9 -2.63 -3.90 2.33
N HIS A 10 -1.75 -3.39 3.21
CA HIS A 10 -2.11 -2.69 4.45
C HIS A 10 -0.97 -1.75 4.92
N GLY A 11 -1.24 -0.99 5.99
CA GLY A 11 -0.23 -0.21 6.70
C GLY A 11 0.36 -0.95 7.91
N HIS A 12 1.20 -0.24 8.66
CA HIS A 12 1.63 -0.59 10.02
C HIS A 12 1.53 0.64 10.91
N SER A 13 1.53 0.45 12.23
CA SER A 13 1.38 1.52 13.22
C SER A 13 2.60 2.43 13.38
N LEU A 14 3.42 2.56 12.32
CA LEU A 14 4.58 3.44 12.27
C LEU A 14 4.14 4.90 12.28
N ALA A 15 4.70 5.68 13.19
CA ALA A 15 4.56 7.12 13.24
C ALA A 15 5.92 7.80 12.99
N ILE A 16 5.89 8.89 12.22
CA ILE A 16 7.00 9.85 12.10
C ILE A 16 6.64 11.04 12.99
N ASN A 17 7.42 11.29 14.04
CA ASN A 17 7.05 12.25 15.08
C ASN A 17 8.19 13.23 15.47
N GLY A 18 7.80 14.18 16.32
CA GLY A 18 8.64 15.29 16.76
C GLY A 18 8.98 16.26 15.63
N ASN A 19 9.94 17.15 15.89
CA ASN A 19 10.31 18.25 15.01
C ASN A 19 11.83 18.27 14.72
N PRO A 20 12.40 17.19 14.16
CA PRO A 20 13.82 17.15 13.88
C PRO A 20 14.19 18.15 12.77
N PRO A 21 15.39 18.74 12.79
CA PRO A 21 15.85 19.61 11.71
C PRO A 21 15.95 18.84 10.38
N ARG A 22 15.75 19.55 9.26
CA ARG A 22 15.89 18.95 7.93
C ARG A 22 17.28 18.32 7.75
N GLY A 23 17.31 17.08 7.24
CA GLY A 23 18.55 16.32 7.05
C GLY A 23 18.95 15.48 8.26
N ASN A 24 18.18 15.52 9.37
CA ASN A 24 18.34 14.56 10.45
C ASN A 24 18.13 13.13 9.94
N ASN A 25 18.86 12.18 10.51
CA ASN A 25 18.67 10.77 10.17
C ASN A 25 17.27 10.34 10.61
N ILE A 26 16.50 9.72 9.71
CA ILE A 26 15.14 9.25 10.01
C ILE A 26 15.11 8.23 11.15
N LEU A 27 16.20 7.49 11.37
CA LEU A 27 16.32 6.54 12.49
C LEU A 27 16.79 7.20 13.79
N GLY A 28 17.24 8.46 13.72
CA GLY A 28 17.88 9.16 14.83
C GLY A 28 16.90 9.78 15.82
N ILE A 29 17.50 10.41 16.83
CA ILE A 29 16.79 11.19 17.84
C ILE A 29 16.09 12.38 17.21
N SER A 30 14.84 12.60 17.62
CA SER A 30 14.01 13.72 17.18
C SER A 30 14.13 14.89 18.15
N GLU A 31 13.63 14.71 19.38
CA GLU A 31 13.65 15.71 20.44
C GLU A 31 13.78 15.03 21.82
N THR A 32 13.92 15.84 22.87
CA THR A 32 13.83 15.40 24.27
C THR A 32 12.44 15.73 24.81
N SER A 33 11.77 14.73 25.38
CA SER A 33 10.47 14.93 26.01
C SER A 33 10.61 15.86 27.22
N ARG A 34 9.71 16.85 27.31
CA ARG A 34 9.71 17.84 28.40
C ARG A 34 9.10 17.32 29.70
N ASP A 35 8.48 16.15 29.65
CA ASP A 35 7.78 15.52 30.77
C ASP A 35 8.71 14.58 31.55
N ASP A 36 9.27 13.58 30.85
CA ASP A 36 10.19 12.59 31.43
C ASP A 36 11.68 12.96 31.30
N GLY A 37 12.01 14.01 30.52
CA GLY A 37 13.38 14.41 30.25
C GLY A 37 14.17 13.46 29.34
N MET A 38 13.53 12.45 28.77
CA MET A 38 14.20 11.42 27.96
C MET A 38 14.13 11.75 26.46
N PRO A 39 15.21 11.56 25.69
CA PRO A 39 15.19 11.62 24.23
C PRO A 39 14.21 10.61 23.61
N PHE A 40 13.68 10.87 22.42
CA PHE A 40 12.92 9.90 21.64
C PHE A 40 13.31 9.93 20.15
N THR A 41 13.20 8.80 19.46
CA THR A 41 13.51 8.67 18.04
C THR A 41 12.43 9.29 17.16
N THR A 42 12.79 9.68 15.94
CA THR A 42 11.84 10.20 14.94
C THR A 42 10.79 9.17 14.53
N LEU A 43 11.12 7.88 14.59
CA LEU A 43 10.20 6.78 14.33
C LEU A 43 9.76 6.12 15.64
N LEU A 44 8.46 5.89 15.77
CA LEU A 44 7.85 5.09 16.83
C LEU A 44 6.80 4.14 16.24
N TYR A 45 6.49 3.08 16.97
CA TYR A 45 5.37 2.20 16.66
C TYR A 45 4.31 2.26 17.76
N ALA A 46 3.03 2.09 17.40
CA ALA A 46 2.00 1.92 18.43
C ALA A 46 2.07 0.51 19.04
N THR A 47 2.32 -0.51 18.21
CA THR A 47 2.46 -1.91 18.61
C THR A 47 3.80 -2.48 18.19
N GLY A 48 4.39 -3.37 18.98
CA GLY A 48 5.68 -3.98 18.66
C GLY A 48 5.98 -5.20 19.50
N ALA A 49 7.03 -5.93 19.13
CA ALA A 49 7.46 -7.11 19.85
C ALA A 49 8.04 -6.75 21.22
N ARG A 50 8.36 -7.77 22.03
CA ARG A 50 9.03 -7.58 23.34
C ARG A 50 10.33 -6.78 23.26
N SER A 51 11.06 -6.88 22.15
CA SER A 51 12.29 -6.12 21.93
C SER A 51 12.05 -4.60 21.81
N ASN A 52 10.83 -4.18 21.47
CA ASN A 52 10.43 -2.78 21.40
C ASN A 52 10.03 -2.20 22.76
N TYR A 53 10.08 -3.00 23.84
CA TYR A 53 9.69 -2.55 25.19
C TYR A 53 10.56 -1.38 25.66
N GLN A 54 9.90 -0.28 25.95
CA GLN A 54 10.51 1.04 26.12
C GLN A 54 10.80 1.42 27.58
N PHE A 55 10.42 0.60 28.57
CA PHE A 55 10.68 0.89 29.98
C PHE A 55 11.73 -0.05 30.56
N GLU A 56 12.49 0.46 31.52
CA GLU A 56 13.45 -0.29 32.32
C GLU A 56 13.44 0.20 33.77
N GLU A 57 13.98 -0.61 34.67
CA GLU A 57 14.19 -0.25 36.06
C GLU A 57 15.65 0.17 36.27
N LYS A 58 15.85 1.38 36.78
CA LYS A 58 17.17 1.95 37.05
C LYS A 58 17.13 2.60 38.44
N ASN A 59 17.95 2.11 39.36
CA ASN A 59 18.05 2.60 40.74
C ASN A 59 16.70 2.61 41.51
N GLY A 60 15.89 1.56 41.38
CA GLY A 60 14.59 1.43 42.06
C GLY A 60 13.46 2.23 41.42
N LYS A 61 13.68 2.85 40.25
CA LYS A 61 12.68 3.62 39.53
C LYS A 61 12.46 3.06 38.13
N VAL A 62 11.20 2.89 37.74
CA VAL A 62 10.82 2.58 36.36
C VAL A 62 10.88 3.86 35.53
N MET A 63 11.63 3.83 34.43
CA MET A 63 11.80 4.95 33.50
C MET A 63 11.88 4.46 32.06
N ARG A 64 11.64 5.38 31.11
CA ARG A 64 11.78 5.07 29.70
C ARG A 64 13.27 4.92 29.36
N LYS A 65 13.61 3.91 28.57
CA LYS A 65 14.95 3.69 28.04
C LYS A 65 15.37 4.90 27.22
N ASP A 66 16.60 5.36 27.41
CA ASP A 66 17.16 6.46 26.62
C ASP A 66 17.71 5.92 25.29
N PRO A 67 17.05 6.19 24.16
CA PRO A 67 17.52 5.71 22.86
C PRO A 67 18.83 6.39 22.42
N SER A 68 19.26 7.49 23.05
CA SER A 68 20.55 8.14 22.75
C SER A 68 21.75 7.40 23.34
N GLU A 69 21.52 6.46 24.27
CA GLU A 69 22.55 5.56 24.79
C GLU A 69 22.80 4.36 23.85
N GLU A 70 21.99 4.17 22.79
CA GLU A 70 22.13 3.11 21.80
C GLU A 70 22.48 3.65 20.40
N ASP A 71 23.11 2.81 19.57
CA ASP A 71 23.18 3.06 18.13
C ASP A 71 21.82 2.78 17.48
N THR A 72 21.01 3.84 17.33
CA THR A 72 19.68 3.80 16.69
C THR A 72 19.73 3.45 15.20
N THR A 73 20.91 3.47 14.57
CA THR A 73 21.08 3.15 13.15
C THR A 73 21.46 1.69 12.90
N ARG A 74 21.79 0.92 13.96
CA ARG A 74 22.13 -0.50 13.82
C ARG A 74 20.91 -1.28 13.31
N PHE A 75 21.16 -2.24 12.43
CA PHE A 75 20.12 -3.10 11.85
C PHE A 75 19.24 -3.80 12.91
N GLY A 76 19.81 -4.16 14.06
CA GLY A 76 19.09 -4.82 15.15
C GLY A 76 18.44 -3.87 16.17
N TYR A 77 18.41 -2.56 15.93
CA TYR A 77 17.71 -1.62 16.81
C TYR A 77 16.20 -1.76 16.62
N TYR A 78 15.48 -1.80 17.74
CA TYR A 78 14.03 -1.89 17.76
C TYR A 78 13.49 -0.53 18.21
N GLN A 79 12.81 0.18 17.30
CA GLN A 79 12.15 1.44 17.67
C GLN A 79 11.16 1.20 18.81
N GLN A 80 11.05 2.17 19.71
CA GLN A 80 10.18 2.05 20.87
C GLN A 80 8.71 1.88 20.45
N ALA A 81 8.00 0.98 21.14
CA ALA A 81 6.58 0.74 20.93
C ALA A 81 5.75 1.04 22.18
N VAL A 82 4.53 1.54 21.99
CA VAL A 82 3.63 1.89 23.10
C VAL A 82 3.06 0.64 23.77
N VAL A 83 2.53 -0.28 22.97
CA VAL A 83 1.94 -1.55 23.43
C VAL A 83 2.80 -2.70 22.91
N VAL A 84 3.19 -3.61 23.81
CA VAL A 84 3.98 -4.79 23.44
C VAL A 84 3.08 -5.99 23.20
N THR A 85 3.32 -6.64 22.06
CA THR A 85 2.71 -7.86 21.53
C THR A 85 3.83 -8.85 21.16
N ASP A 86 3.53 -9.90 20.42
CA ASP A 86 4.51 -10.79 19.81
C ASP A 86 5.18 -10.17 18.56
N GLU A 87 4.45 -9.37 17.79
CA GLU A 87 4.96 -8.63 16.63
C GLU A 87 4.30 -7.25 16.44
N ALA A 88 4.88 -6.38 15.59
CA ALA A 88 4.21 -5.15 15.19
C ALA A 88 2.97 -5.45 14.34
N LEU A 89 1.80 -4.97 14.76
CA LEU A 89 0.55 -5.26 14.08
C LEU A 89 0.30 -4.33 12.87
N HIS A 90 -0.56 -4.79 11.96
CA HIS A 90 -1.03 -4.00 10.82
C HIS A 90 -1.84 -2.78 11.29
N ASP A 91 -1.82 -1.73 10.47
CA ASP A 91 -2.65 -0.54 10.65
C ASP A 91 -3.84 -0.53 9.67
N GLY A 92 -4.95 0.04 10.13
CA GLY A 92 -6.22 0.12 9.38
C GLY A 92 -6.41 1.42 8.61
N GLY A 93 -5.39 2.28 8.54
CA GLY A 93 -5.43 3.49 7.72
C GLY A 93 -5.40 3.20 6.22
N ASP A 94 -5.89 4.16 5.43
CA ASP A 94 -5.82 4.09 3.97
C ASP A 94 -4.38 4.03 3.47
N VAL A 95 -4.11 3.22 2.44
CA VAL A 95 -2.81 3.13 1.77
C VAL A 95 -2.84 3.80 0.39
N PRO A 96 -1.73 4.44 -0.04
CA PRO A 96 -1.70 5.13 -1.33
C PRO A 96 -1.63 4.13 -2.49
N VAL A 97 -2.28 4.50 -3.60
CA VAL A 97 -2.11 3.86 -4.90
C VAL A 97 -1.46 4.85 -5.87
N TYR A 98 -0.28 4.52 -6.38
CA TYR A 98 0.39 5.26 -7.44
C TYR A 98 0.27 4.50 -8.76
N ALA A 99 -0.06 5.19 -9.84
CA ALA A 99 -0.20 4.56 -11.15
C ALA A 99 0.37 5.41 -12.29
N MET A 100 0.93 4.76 -13.29
CA MET A 100 1.46 5.38 -14.51
C MET A 100 1.19 4.48 -15.74
N GLY A 101 0.82 5.10 -16.87
CA GLY A 101 0.57 4.40 -18.13
C GLY A 101 -0.90 4.40 -18.57
N PRO A 102 -1.31 3.48 -19.45
CA PRO A 102 -2.68 3.41 -19.96
C PRO A 102 -3.70 3.31 -18.83
N GLN A 103 -4.75 4.14 -18.90
CA GLN A 103 -5.83 4.19 -17.90
C GLN A 103 -5.41 4.55 -16.46
N ALA A 104 -4.17 5.02 -16.22
CA ALA A 104 -3.71 5.40 -14.88
C ALA A 104 -4.56 6.51 -14.24
N HIS A 105 -5.17 7.38 -15.04
CA HIS A 105 -6.06 8.46 -14.57
C HIS A 105 -7.33 7.98 -13.84
N LEU A 106 -7.66 6.68 -13.93
CA LEU A 106 -8.76 6.08 -13.16
C LEU A 106 -8.42 5.96 -11.66
N PHE A 107 -7.14 5.91 -11.30
CA PHE A 107 -6.70 5.97 -9.91
C PHE A 107 -6.73 7.41 -9.40
N HIS A 108 -7.91 7.86 -8.98
CA HIS A 108 -8.15 9.19 -8.42
C HIS A 108 -8.94 9.13 -7.10
N ARG A 109 -8.74 10.05 -6.15
CA ARG A 109 -9.50 10.08 -4.87
C ARG A 109 -9.32 8.79 -4.04
N VAL A 110 -10.34 8.44 -3.25
CA VAL A 110 -10.40 7.27 -2.36
C VAL A 110 -11.20 6.16 -3.03
N HIS A 111 -10.71 4.93 -2.94
CA HIS A 111 -11.33 3.74 -3.50
C HIS A 111 -11.25 2.57 -2.51
N GLU A 112 -12.19 1.65 -2.64
CA GLU A 112 -12.06 0.31 -2.08
C GLU A 112 -10.86 -0.42 -2.69
N GLN A 113 -10.14 -1.24 -1.91
CA GLN A 113 -8.94 -1.94 -2.39
C GLN A 113 -9.24 -2.86 -3.61
N THR A 114 -10.44 -3.44 -3.67
CA THR A 114 -10.88 -4.28 -4.80
C THR A 114 -10.97 -3.52 -6.13
N TYR A 115 -11.04 -2.19 -6.09
CA TYR A 115 -11.03 -1.33 -7.28
C TYR A 115 -9.76 -1.50 -8.11
N VAL A 116 -8.61 -1.75 -7.46
CA VAL A 116 -7.32 -1.94 -8.15
C VAL A 116 -7.39 -3.07 -9.16
N ALA A 117 -7.95 -4.22 -8.77
CA ALA A 117 -8.12 -5.37 -9.66
C ALA A 117 -9.06 -5.06 -10.84
N HIS A 118 -10.12 -4.28 -10.60
CA HIS A 118 -11.06 -3.89 -11.65
C HIS A 118 -10.42 -2.98 -12.68
N VAL A 119 -9.62 -1.99 -12.26
CA VAL A 119 -8.91 -1.11 -13.18
C VAL A 119 -7.85 -1.87 -13.99
N ILE A 120 -7.13 -2.81 -13.37
CA ILE A 120 -6.20 -3.69 -14.09
C ILE A 120 -6.93 -4.48 -15.17
N ALA A 121 -8.05 -5.12 -14.82
CA ALA A 121 -8.84 -5.90 -15.77
C ALA A 121 -9.39 -5.02 -16.91
N TYR A 122 -9.86 -3.81 -16.59
CA TYR A 122 -10.35 -2.84 -17.56
C TYR A 122 -9.25 -2.39 -18.52
N ALA A 123 -8.10 -1.98 -17.99
CA ALA A 123 -6.97 -1.48 -18.78
C ALA A 123 -6.40 -2.56 -19.71
N ALA A 124 -6.34 -3.81 -19.24
CA ALA A 124 -5.85 -4.96 -20.00
C ALA A 124 -6.92 -5.58 -20.92
N LYS A 125 -8.19 -5.15 -20.84
CA LYS A 125 -9.33 -5.74 -21.56
C LYS A 125 -9.42 -7.26 -21.34
N ILE A 126 -9.40 -7.68 -20.09
CA ILE A 126 -9.50 -9.10 -19.70
C ILE A 126 -10.73 -9.34 -18.82
N GLY A 127 -11.12 -10.61 -18.67
CA GLY A 127 -12.28 -10.99 -17.88
C GLY A 127 -13.57 -10.34 -18.39
N HIS A 128 -14.33 -9.72 -17.49
CA HIS A 128 -15.57 -9.02 -17.83
C HIS A 128 -15.39 -7.87 -18.85
N PHE A 129 -14.18 -7.30 -18.95
CA PHE A 129 -13.87 -6.20 -19.87
C PHE A 129 -13.23 -6.68 -21.19
N ALA A 130 -13.15 -7.99 -21.41
CA ALA A 130 -12.73 -8.51 -22.70
C ALA A 130 -13.72 -8.08 -23.80
N PRO A 131 -13.22 -7.72 -25.01
CA PRO A 131 -14.12 -7.39 -26.10
C PRO A 131 -15.00 -8.59 -26.40
N ASN A 132 -16.32 -8.39 -26.40
CA ASN A 132 -17.26 -9.42 -26.83
C ASN A 132 -16.95 -9.80 -28.27
N THR A 133 -16.32 -10.96 -28.49
CA THR A 133 -16.22 -11.60 -29.81
C THR A 133 -17.56 -12.23 -30.18
N ALA A 134 -18.67 -11.51 -30.02
CA ALA A 134 -19.85 -11.77 -30.81
C ALA A 134 -19.57 -11.18 -32.19
N SER A 135 -18.76 -11.90 -32.98
CA SER A 135 -18.72 -11.70 -34.41
C SER A 135 -20.13 -12.02 -34.91
N PHE A 136 -21.01 -11.02 -34.95
CA PHE A 136 -22.15 -11.07 -35.83
C PHE A 136 -21.57 -11.08 -37.25
N LYS A 137 -21.23 -12.28 -37.73
CA LYS A 137 -21.24 -12.53 -39.16
C LYS A 137 -22.67 -12.29 -39.58
N THR A 138 -22.97 -11.08 -40.03
CA THR A 138 -24.12 -10.84 -40.90
C THR A 138 -23.94 -11.78 -42.09
N PHE A 139 -24.59 -12.94 -42.03
CA PHE A 139 -24.73 -13.80 -43.18
C PHE A 139 -25.52 -12.98 -44.20
N SER A 140 -24.83 -12.45 -45.21
CA SER A 140 -25.50 -11.77 -46.31
C SER A 140 -26.42 -12.79 -46.98
N PHE A 141 -27.72 -12.67 -46.75
CA PHE A 141 -28.77 -13.49 -47.37
C PHE A 141 -28.83 -13.32 -48.90
N SER A 142 -28.04 -12.40 -49.48
CA SER A 142 -28.04 -12.11 -50.92
C SER A 142 -27.56 -13.27 -51.79
N ILE A 143 -26.86 -14.28 -51.25
CA ILE A 143 -26.32 -15.40 -52.06
C ILE A 143 -27.33 -16.54 -52.23
N VAL A 144 -28.32 -16.69 -51.35
CA VAL A 144 -29.30 -17.80 -51.45
C VAL A 144 -30.44 -17.50 -52.43
N LEU A 145 -30.78 -16.23 -52.66
CA LEU A 145 -31.85 -15.87 -53.60
C LEU A 145 -31.45 -16.04 -55.08
N LEU A 146 -30.16 -15.96 -55.41
CA LEU A 146 -29.68 -16.06 -56.79
C LEU A 146 -29.62 -17.52 -57.30
N SER A 147 -29.48 -18.51 -56.41
CA SER A 147 -29.47 -19.93 -56.80
C SER A 147 -30.87 -20.50 -57.02
N LEU A 148 -31.90 -19.98 -56.33
CA LEU A 148 -33.29 -20.39 -56.55
C LEU A 148 -33.87 -19.89 -57.88
N THR A 149 -33.46 -18.72 -58.37
CA THR A 149 -33.94 -18.23 -59.68
C THR A 149 -33.30 -18.97 -60.86
N LEU A 150 -32.09 -19.51 -60.69
CA LEU A 150 -31.41 -20.35 -61.68
C LEU A 150 -31.94 -21.81 -61.73
N LEU A 151 -32.54 -22.32 -60.65
CA LEU A 151 -33.17 -23.66 -60.65
C LEU A 151 -34.61 -23.67 -61.19
N LEU A 152 -35.28 -22.52 -61.26
CA LEU A 152 -36.64 -22.38 -61.81
C LEU A 152 -36.66 -22.17 -63.34
N TRP A 153 -35.49 -22.19 -63.98
CA TRP A 153 -35.35 -22.11 -65.44
C TRP A 153 -34.68 -23.38 -65.99
N LYS A 154 -35.37 -24.51 -65.87
CA LYS A 154 -35.22 -25.70 -66.70
C LYS A 154 -36.58 -26.32 -66.96
#